data_AF-A0A2H0VH62-F1
#
_entry.id   AF-A0A2H0VH62-F1
#
_cell.length_a   1.000
_cell.length_b   1.000
_cell.length_c   1.000
_cell.angle_alpha   90.00
_cell.angle_beta   90.00
_cell.angle_gamma   90.00
#
_symmetry.space_group_name_H-M   'P 1'
#
loop_
_entity.id
_entity.type
_entity.pdbx_description
1 polymer ?
#
loop_
_entity_poly.entity_id
_entity_poly.type
_entity_poly.pdbx_seq_one_letter_code
_entity_poly.pdbx_strand_id
1 'polypeptide(L)' 'MFDIPESSRGARDFIRRKLLGLGFATVHKSIYISPYPCEEAVNFLRNSYSLAPGQLYIFESKVLEGEKVLRKYFKL' A
#
# COMPACT_ATOMS: atom_id res chain seq x y z
N MET A 1 -0.97 3.16 2.69
CA MET A 1 -0.02 4.30 2.68
C MET A 1 1.06 4.02 3.70
N PHE A 2 2.32 4.39 3.46
CA PHE A 2 3.36 4.31 4.48
C PHE A 2 3.96 5.69 4.78
N ASP A 3 4.45 5.85 6.02
CA ASP A 3 5.24 7.00 6.44
C ASP A 3 6.51 6.50 7.13
N ILE A 4 7.52 6.23 6.32
CA ILE A 4 8.81 5.70 6.75
C ILE A 4 9.85 6.76 6.41
N PRO A 5 10.72 7.19 7.35
CA PRO A 5 11.70 8.23 7.09
C PRO A 5 12.70 7.82 6.00
N GLU A 6 13.25 8.78 5.26
CA GLU A 6 14.25 8.49 4.21
C GLU A 6 15.57 7.95 4.76
N SER A 7 15.88 8.20 6.03
CA SER A 7 16.98 7.53 6.73
C SER A 7 16.81 6.00 6.72
N SER A 8 15.58 5.52 6.61
CA SER A 8 15.20 4.10 6.49
C SER A 8 14.83 3.71 5.06
N ARG A 9 15.54 4.23 4.05
CA ARG A 9 15.29 3.96 2.62
C ARG A 9 15.16 2.47 2.28
N GLY A 10 15.94 1.60 2.92
CA GLY A 10 15.86 0.15 2.72
C GLY A 10 14.46 -0.42 3.04
N ALA A 11 13.85 0.02 4.16
CA ALA A 11 12.50 -0.38 4.53
C ALA A 11 11.46 0.18 3.55
N ARG A 12 11.63 1.43 3.09
CA ARG A 12 10.76 2.05 2.06
C ARG A 12 10.74 1.19 0.81
N ASP A 13 11.91 0.96 0.20
CA ASP A 13 12.02 0.27 -1.08
C ASP A 13 11.59 -1.20 -0.98
N PHE A 14 11.80 -1.79 0.19
CA PHE A 14 11.29 -3.11 0.48
C PHE A 14 9.74 -3.16 0.48
N ILE A 15 9.08 -2.28 1.24
CA ILE A 15 7.61 -2.22 1.31
C ILE A 15 7.02 -1.91 -0.06
N ARG A 16 7.63 -0.99 -0.83
CA ARG A 16 7.22 -0.72 -2.22
C ARG A 16 7.21 -1.98 -3.07
N ARG A 17 8.31 -2.74 -3.08
CA ARG A 17 8.43 -3.98 -3.86
C ARG A 17 7.39 -5.02 -3.44
N LYS A 18 7.10 -5.15 -2.14
CA LYS A 18 6.08 -6.09 -1.65
C LYS A 18 4.68 -5.69 -2.06
N LEU A 19 4.30 -4.42 -1.90
CA LEU A 19 2.97 -3.95 -2.30
C LEU A 19 2.74 -4.12 -3.81
N LEU A 20 3.74 -3.77 -4.63
CA LEU A 20 3.69 -4.00 -6.07
C LEU A 20 3.57 -5.50 -6.42
N GLY A 21 4.34 -6.36 -5.73
CA GLY A 21 4.26 -7.81 -5.92
C GLY A 21 2.92 -8.42 -5.50
N LEU A 22 2.19 -7.77 -4.59
CA LEU A 22 0.83 -8.14 -4.19
C LEU A 22 -0.25 -7.58 -5.15
N GLY A 23 0.14 -6.89 -6.22
CA GLY A 23 -0.79 -6.35 -7.21
C GLY A 23 -1.37 -4.98 -6.88
N PHE A 24 -0.85 -4.27 -5.86
CA PHE A 24 -1.27 -2.89 -5.60
C PHE A 24 -0.78 -1.96 -6.72
N ALA A 25 -1.59 -0.97 -7.07
CA ALA A 25 -1.18 0.13 -7.93
C ALA A 25 -0.58 1.27 -7.10
N THR A 26 0.41 1.96 -7.66
CA THR A 26 0.99 3.16 -7.05
C THR A 26 0.17 4.39 -7.45
N VAL A 27 -0.35 5.12 -6.46
CA VAL A 27 -1.06 6.40 -6.67
C VAL A 27 -0.11 7.58 -6.41
N HIS A 28 0.77 7.45 -5.43
CA HIS A 28 1.81 8.42 -5.10
C HIS A 28 3.05 7.71 -4.52
N LYS A 29 4.16 8.43 -4.26
CA LYS A 29 5.44 7.87 -3.77
C LYS A 29 5.34 6.93 -2.55
N SER A 30 4.31 7.09 -1.72
CA SER A 30 4.03 6.28 -0.53
C SER A 30 2.56 5.85 -0.40
N ILE A 31 1.77 6.04 -1.46
CA ILE A 31 0.33 5.75 -1.48
C ILE A 31 0.07 4.68 -2.54
N TYR A 32 -0.57 3.62 -2.09
CA TYR A 32 -0.86 2.42 -2.87
C TYR A 32 -2.33 2.09 -2.73
N ILE A 33 -2.92 1.55 -3.80
CA ILE A 33 -4.33 1.19 -3.85
C ILE A 33 -4.50 -0.25 -4.35
N SER A 34 -5.48 -0.93 -3.78
CA SER A 34 -5.95 -2.25 -4.19
C SER A 34 -7.48 -2.21 -4.27
N PRO A 35 -8.12 -2.90 -5.23
CA PRO A 35 -9.57 -3.03 -5.27
C PRO A 35 -10.08 -4.13 -4.32
N TYR A 36 -9.18 -4.85 -3.64
CA TYR A 36 -9.49 -5.97 -2.76
C TYR A 36 -9.20 -5.63 -1.29
N PRO A 37 -9.93 -6.24 -0.34
CA PRO A 37 -9.58 -6.16 1.09
C PRO A 37 -8.12 -6.56 1.29
N CYS A 38 -7.38 -5.75 2.05
CA CYS A 38 -5.95 -5.93 2.20
C CYS A 38 -5.45 -5.88 3.65
N GLU A 39 -6.37 -5.90 4.60
CA GLU A 39 -6.03 -5.82 6.03
C GLU A 39 -5.08 -6.94 6.46
N GLU A 40 -5.40 -8.19 6.11
CA GLU A 40 -4.58 -9.35 6.46
C GLU A 40 -3.16 -9.25 5.86
N ALA A 41 -3.07 -8.94 4.56
CA ALA A 41 -1.80 -8.78 3.86
C ALA A 41 -0.95 -7.67 4.49
N VAL A 42 -1.56 -6.52 4.81
CA VAL A 42 -0.86 -5.39 5.42
C VAL A 42 -0.44 -5.71 6.86
N ASN A 43 -1.27 -6.39 7.65
CA ASN A 43 -0.91 -6.82 9.01
C ASN A 43 0.24 -7.82 8.98
N PHE A 44 0.25 -8.74 8.02
CA PHE A 44 1.38 -9.62 7.78
C PHE A 44 2.67 -8.84 7.46
N LEU A 45 2.61 -7.81 6.61
CA LEU A 45 3.76 -6.94 6.32
C LEU A 45 4.22 -6.19 7.58
N ARG A 46 3.31 -5.63 8.39
CA ARG A 46 3.69 -4.94 9.64
C ARG A 46 4.50 -5.85 10.56
N ASN A 47 4.01 -7.07 10.77
CA ASN A 47 4.62 -8.03 11.69
C ASN A 47 5.94 -8.60 11.14
N SER A 48 5.96 -8.97 9.85
CA SER A 48 7.13 -9.62 9.23
C SER A 48 8.34 -8.71 9.11
N TYR A 49 8.12 -7.39 9.08
CA TYR A 49 9.19 -6.41 8.87
C TYR A 49 9.40 -5.49 10.07
N SER A 50 8.82 -5.83 11.22
CA SER A 50 8.93 -5.08 12.48
C SER A 50 8.74 -3.58 12.28
N LEU A 51 7.75 -3.20 11.46
CA LEU A 51 7.46 -1.80 11.22
C LEU A 51 6.99 -1.14 12.52
N ALA A 52 7.55 0.02 12.83
CA ALA A 52 7.13 0.79 13.99
C ALA A 52 5.66 1.23 13.83
N PRO A 53 4.93 1.40 14.95
CA PRO A 53 3.61 2.02 14.92
C PRO A 53 3.63 3.35 14.14
N GLY A 54 2.66 3.54 13.26
CA GLY A 54 2.59 4.72 12.39
C GLY A 54 3.41 4.64 11.09
N GLN A 55 4.12 3.54 10.81
CA GLN A 55 4.85 3.43 9.54
C GLN A 55 4.01 2.93 8.38
N LEU A 56 2.87 2.27 8.64
CA LEU A 56 1.99 1.72 7.62
C LEU A 56 0.54 1.93 8.03
N TYR A 57 -0.27 2.48 7.13
CA TYR A 57 -1.67 2.85 7.30
C TYR A 57 -2.52 2.19 6.22
N ILE A 58 -3.74 1.78 6.62
CA ILE A 58 -4.77 1.25 5.73
C ILE A 58 -5.94 2.22 5.77
N PHE A 59 -6.49 2.50 4.60
CA PHE A 59 -7.69 3.30 4.45
C PHE A 59 -8.64 2.54 3.54
N GLU A 60 -9.89 2.37 3.98
CA GLU A 60 -10.97 1.91 3.13
C GLU A 60 -11.79 3.11 2.69
N SER A 61 -11.99 3.26 1.39
CA SER A 61 -12.80 4.35 0.86
C SER A 61 -14.09 3.84 0.26
N LYS A 62 -15.19 4.55 0.55
CA LYS A 62 -16.49 4.36 -0.12
C LYS A 62 -16.58 5.13 -1.44
N VAL A 63 -15.81 6.22 -1.57
CA VAL A 63 -15.84 7.10 -2.75
C VAL A 63 -14.42 7.46 -3.12
N LEU A 64 -14.05 7.22 -4.36
CA LEU A 64 -12.73 7.54 -4.87
C LEU A 64 -12.85 8.25 -6.22
N GLU A 65 -12.25 9.43 -6.32
CA GLU A 65 -12.14 10.12 -7.60
C GLU A 65 -11.31 9.27 -8.58
N GLY A 66 -11.79 9.10 -9.81
CA GLY A 66 -11.12 8.28 -10.81
C GLY A 66 -11.33 6.77 -10.66
N GLU A 67 -12.28 6.32 -9.81
CA GLU A 67 -12.58 4.89 -9.61
C GLU A 67 -12.78 4.12 -10.92
N LYS A 68 -13.48 4.70 -11.91
CA LYS A 68 -13.69 4.08 -13.24
C LYS A 68 -12.38 3.74 -13.95
N VAL A 69 -11.38 4.63 -13.85
CA VAL A 69 -10.06 4.43 -14.47
C VAL A 69 -9.29 3.33 -13.74
N LEU A 70 -9.36 3.35 -12.40
CA LEU A 70 -8.70 2.34 -11.57
C LEU A 70 -9.32 0.96 -11.75
N ARG A 71 -10.64 0.84 -11.83
CA ARG A 71 -11.32 -0.43 -12.15
C ARG A 71 -10.84 -0.99 -13.48
N LYS A 72 -10.79 -0.17 -14.53
CA LYS A 72 -10.21 -0.57 -15.83
C LYS A 72 -8.75 -1.02 -15.72
N TYR A 73 -7.93 -0.33 -14.93
CA TYR A 73 -6.54 -0.73 -14.66
C TYR A 73 -6.46 -2.11 -14.00
N PHE A 74 -7.33 -2.38 -13.03
CA PHE A 74 -7.42 -3.68 -12.35
C PHE A 74 -8.21 -4.75 -13.13
N LYS A 75 -8.71 -4.43 -14.34
CA LYS A 75 -9.55 -5.30 -15.17
C LYS A 75 -10.86 -5.72 -14.46
N LEU A 76 -11.47 -4.76 -13.76
CA LEU A 76 -12.76 -4.87 -13.06
C LEU A 76 -13.83 -3.99 -13.70
#